data_AF-A0A2N0QRQ5-F1
#
_entry.id   AF-A0A2N0QRQ5-F1
#
_cell.length_a   1.000
_cell.length_b   1.000
_cell.length_c   1.000
_cell.angle_alpha   90.00
_cell.angle_beta   90.00
_cell.angle_gamma   90.00
#
_symmetry.space_group_name_H-M   'P 1'
#
loop_
_entity.id
_entity.type
_entity.pdbx_description
1 polymer ?
#
loop_
_entity_poly.entity_id
_entity_poly.type
_entity_poly.pdbx_seq_one_letter_code
_entity_poly.pdbx_strand_id
1 'polypeptide(L)'
;MTLYDKKAIAMLLYEFIIVIQIKDKKEYKVNSLYNGIYAINRFYQEMFKDREPFNIHEDFEFRIVRDTLHTRMIELEEINNGEYNGADPLTDEEMVKIFEHPDISSNSPDGLLRRVFLWVGCCTARRGGSYHSIMASHFKKRDDGGYNIVPIHDKTHQGGYYYQTNSNQQPVHIIPPDEPGTYGACHDIRKYLSLRPNNAEENFFLRINKDIEENWYSTFHLGRDKLFGMLKEICNITGIDCTNRKIVNHSLRHKS
;
A
#
# COMPACT_ATOMS: atom_id res chain seq x y z
N MET A 1 14.95 -23.50 -34.64
CA MET A 1 14.74 -23.42 -33.17
C MET A 1 13.24 -23.44 -32.91
N THR A 2 12.69 -24.60 -32.58
CA THR A 2 11.28 -24.71 -32.19
C THR A 2 11.13 -24.09 -30.80
N LEU A 3 10.09 -23.27 -30.59
CA LEU A 3 9.75 -22.55 -29.35
C LEU A 3 9.48 -23.47 -28.13
N TYR A 4 9.86 -24.74 -28.20
CA TYR A 4 9.45 -25.82 -27.31
C TYR A 4 10.63 -26.69 -26.83
N ASP A 5 11.86 -26.38 -27.22
CA ASP A 5 13.02 -27.09 -26.69
C ASP A 5 13.33 -26.55 -25.28
N LYS A 6 12.99 -27.35 -24.24
CA LYS A 6 13.25 -27.02 -22.83
C LYS A 6 14.72 -26.63 -22.60
N LYS A 7 15.68 -27.25 -23.30
CA LYS A 7 17.11 -26.92 -23.17
C LYS A 7 17.43 -25.56 -23.80
N ALA A 8 16.86 -25.25 -24.95
CA ALA A 8 17.04 -23.94 -25.58
C ALA A 8 16.43 -22.82 -24.72
N ILE A 9 15.25 -23.05 -24.14
CA ILE A 9 14.61 -22.10 -23.21
C ILE A 9 15.47 -21.95 -21.94
N ALA A 10 15.97 -23.04 -21.37
CA ALA A 10 16.85 -23.00 -20.21
C ALA A 10 18.12 -22.17 -20.49
N MET A 11 18.76 -22.35 -21.65
CA MET A 11 19.93 -21.55 -22.04
C MET A 11 19.60 -20.05 -22.20
N LEU A 12 18.48 -19.72 -22.84
CA LEU A 12 18.07 -18.32 -22.98
C LEU A 12 17.77 -17.67 -21.62
N LEU A 13 17.15 -18.40 -20.70
CA LEU A 13 16.87 -17.90 -19.35
C LEU A 13 18.15 -17.75 -18.52
N TYR A 14 19.08 -18.68 -18.66
CA TYR A 14 20.41 -18.59 -18.08
C TYR A 14 21.13 -17.30 -18.55
N GLU A 15 21.19 -17.07 -19.86
CA GLU A 15 21.80 -15.87 -20.43
C GLU A 15 21.08 -14.60 -19.96
N PHE A 16 19.74 -14.63 -19.98
CA PHE A 16 18.92 -13.52 -19.51
C PHE A 16 19.25 -13.15 -18.05
N ILE A 17 19.32 -14.11 -17.13
CA ILE A 17 19.62 -13.85 -15.70
C ILE A 17 20.99 -13.19 -15.54
N ILE A 18 21.98 -13.59 -16.35
CA ILE A 18 23.34 -13.03 -16.29
C ILE A 18 23.36 -11.58 -16.77
N VAL A 19 22.64 -11.26 -17.85
CA VAL A 19 22.75 -9.95 -18.51
C VAL A 19 21.72 -8.93 -18.04
N ILE A 20 20.68 -9.35 -17.31
CA ILE A 20 19.55 -8.48 -16.98
C ILE A 20 19.98 -7.33 -16.04
N GLN A 21 19.81 -6.09 -16.50
CA GLN A 21 20.08 -4.87 -15.75
C GLN A 21 18.95 -3.86 -15.97
N ILE A 22 18.75 -2.93 -15.04
CA ILE A 22 17.78 -1.84 -15.24
C ILE A 22 18.30 -0.86 -16.30
N LYS A 23 17.42 0.01 -16.83
CA LYS A 23 17.73 0.95 -17.93
C LYS A 23 19.01 1.79 -17.73
N ASP A 24 19.42 2.02 -16.48
CA ASP A 24 20.62 2.78 -16.13
C ASP A 24 21.86 1.90 -15.87
N LYS A 25 21.88 0.65 -16.35
CA LYS A 25 22.91 -0.38 -16.08
C LYS A 25 23.11 -0.71 -14.59
N LYS A 26 22.14 -0.36 -13.74
CA LYS A 26 22.17 -0.78 -12.33
C LYS A 26 21.60 -2.18 -12.20
N GLU A 27 21.95 -2.82 -11.10
CA GLU A 27 21.49 -4.16 -10.80
C GLU A 27 20.03 -4.19 -10.35
N TYR A 28 19.36 -5.31 -10.64
CA TYR A 28 18.03 -5.57 -10.10
C TYR A 28 18.11 -5.86 -8.60
N LYS A 29 17.04 -5.56 -7.88
CA LYS A 29 16.84 -6.09 -6.53
C LYS A 29 16.60 -7.59 -6.59
N VAL A 30 17.10 -8.33 -5.60
CA VAL A 30 16.96 -9.77 -5.42
C VAL A 30 15.50 -10.23 -5.63
N ASN A 31 14.56 -9.61 -4.91
CA ASN A 31 13.13 -9.92 -5.03
C ASN A 31 12.55 -9.61 -6.41
N SER A 32 13.03 -8.58 -7.10
CA SER A 32 12.55 -8.24 -8.44
C SER A 32 13.00 -9.28 -9.46
N LEU A 33 14.26 -9.74 -9.35
CA LEU A 33 14.79 -10.80 -10.21
C LEU A 33 14.03 -12.12 -10.01
N TYR A 34 13.87 -12.54 -8.75
CA TYR A 34 13.12 -13.76 -8.40
C TYR A 34 11.66 -13.70 -8.91
N ASN A 35 10.94 -12.60 -8.63
CA ASN A 35 9.56 -12.44 -9.09
C ASN A 35 9.46 -12.37 -10.63
N GLY A 36 10.47 -11.85 -11.32
CA GLY A 36 10.55 -11.86 -12.77
C GLY A 36 10.60 -13.28 -13.34
N ILE A 37 11.46 -14.14 -12.78
CA ILE A 37 11.53 -15.55 -13.18
C ILE A 37 10.24 -16.29 -12.83
N TYR A 38 9.64 -16.01 -11.67
CA TYR A 38 8.34 -16.59 -11.31
C TYR A 38 7.23 -16.19 -12.28
N ALA A 39 7.19 -14.92 -12.71
CA ALA A 39 6.23 -14.44 -13.71
C ALA A 39 6.43 -15.11 -15.08
N ILE A 40 7.69 -15.33 -15.49
CA ILE A 40 8.03 -16.07 -16.71
C ILE A 40 7.58 -17.54 -16.60
N ASN A 41 7.84 -18.19 -15.46
CA ASN A 41 7.37 -19.55 -15.21
C ASN A 41 5.85 -19.66 -15.35
N ARG A 42 5.11 -18.74 -14.72
CA ARG A 42 3.65 -18.69 -14.83
C ARG A 42 3.20 -18.46 -16.28
N PHE A 43 3.86 -17.56 -17.01
CA PHE A 43 3.55 -17.32 -18.41
C PHE A 43 3.70 -18.59 -19.26
N TYR A 44 4.79 -19.34 -19.07
CA TYR A 44 5.01 -20.60 -19.80
C TYR A 44 4.01 -21.69 -19.40
N GLN A 45 3.69 -21.82 -18.11
CA GLN A 45 2.66 -22.75 -17.64
C GLN A 45 1.29 -22.46 -18.27
N GLU A 46 0.90 -21.19 -18.37
CA GLU A 46 -0.36 -20.78 -19.00
C GLU A 46 -0.33 -20.97 -20.53
N MET A 47 0.76 -20.55 -21.19
CA MET A 47 0.89 -20.64 -22.64
C MET A 47 0.93 -22.08 -23.16
N PHE A 48 1.48 -23.01 -22.35
CA PHE A 48 1.61 -24.42 -22.70
C PHE A 48 0.68 -25.34 -21.90
N LYS A 49 -0.36 -24.79 -21.27
CA LYS A 49 -1.32 -25.56 -20.46
C LYS A 49 -1.98 -26.73 -21.21
N ASP A 50 -2.21 -26.57 -22.51
CA ASP A 50 -2.85 -27.56 -23.39
C ASP A 50 -1.81 -28.45 -24.12
N ARG A 51 -0.53 -28.32 -23.77
CA ARG A 51 0.59 -29.16 -24.24
C ARG A 51 1.21 -29.88 -23.04
N GLU A 52 2.50 -30.22 -23.09
CA GLU A 52 3.27 -30.58 -21.90
C GLU A 52 3.81 -29.27 -21.27
N PRO A 53 3.19 -28.75 -20.19
CA PRO A 53 3.76 -27.63 -19.45
C PRO A 53 5.05 -28.08 -18.76
N PHE A 54 5.96 -27.14 -18.53
CA PHE A 54 7.17 -27.36 -17.74
C PHE A 54 7.22 -26.37 -16.59
N ASN A 55 7.92 -26.75 -15.54
CA ASN A 55 8.11 -25.90 -14.37
C ASN A 55 9.60 -25.58 -14.20
N ILE A 56 9.97 -24.32 -14.39
CA ILE A 56 11.36 -23.85 -14.25
C ILE A 56 11.91 -24.17 -12.85
N HIS A 57 11.05 -24.20 -11.84
CA HIS A 57 11.43 -24.46 -10.46
C HIS A 57 11.58 -25.94 -10.09
N GLU A 58 11.08 -26.87 -10.92
CA GLU A 58 11.03 -28.30 -10.59
C GLU A 58 11.72 -29.17 -11.67
N ASP A 59 11.45 -28.92 -12.95
CA ASP A 59 11.95 -29.72 -14.07
C ASP A 59 13.49 -29.77 -14.10
N PHE A 60 14.04 -30.94 -14.42
CA PHE A 60 15.49 -31.19 -14.37
C PHE A 60 16.28 -30.33 -15.37
N GLU A 61 15.72 -30.09 -16.55
CA GLU A 61 16.32 -29.32 -17.64
C GLU A 61 16.64 -27.87 -17.23
N PHE A 62 15.93 -27.35 -16.23
CA PHE A 62 16.07 -25.98 -15.74
C PHE A 62 16.98 -25.87 -14.52
N ARG A 63 17.69 -26.95 -14.14
CA ARG A 63 18.65 -26.90 -13.02
C ARG A 63 19.68 -25.78 -13.20
N ILE A 64 20.22 -25.61 -14.40
CA ILE A 64 21.18 -24.53 -14.70
C ILE A 64 20.59 -23.14 -14.42
N VAL A 65 19.31 -22.93 -14.76
CA VAL A 65 18.61 -21.67 -14.51
C VAL A 65 18.46 -21.41 -13.01
N ARG A 66 18.11 -22.45 -12.23
CA ARG A 66 17.97 -22.34 -10.77
C ARG A 66 19.30 -22.06 -10.07
N ASP A 67 20.35 -22.79 -10.46
CA ASP A 67 21.68 -22.63 -9.88
C ASP A 67 22.21 -21.21 -10.19
N THR A 68 22.05 -20.73 -11.42
CA THR A 68 22.42 -19.35 -11.81
C THR A 68 21.57 -18.30 -11.12
N LEU A 69 20.26 -18.49 -11.00
CA LEU A 69 19.40 -17.56 -10.25
C LEU A 69 19.83 -17.48 -8.79
N HIS A 70 20.13 -18.62 -8.15
CA HIS A 70 20.58 -18.68 -6.78
C HIS A 70 21.89 -17.95 -6.56
N THR A 71 22.92 -18.24 -7.37
CA THR A 71 24.21 -17.53 -7.32
C THR A 71 24.02 -16.03 -7.53
N ARG A 72 23.21 -15.64 -8.53
CA ARG A 72 22.96 -14.23 -8.80
C ARG A 72 22.23 -13.53 -7.65
N MET A 73 21.30 -14.21 -6.98
CA MET A 73 20.64 -13.67 -5.80
C MET A 73 21.63 -13.43 -4.65
N ILE A 74 22.57 -14.34 -4.40
CA ILE A 74 23.63 -14.16 -3.38
C ILE A 74 24.49 -12.93 -3.71
N GLU A 75 24.99 -12.83 -4.95
CA GLU A 75 25.78 -11.67 -5.38
C GLU A 75 25.03 -10.35 -5.19
N LEU A 76 23.73 -10.34 -5.54
CA LEU A 76 22.89 -9.16 -5.36
C LEU A 76 22.62 -8.85 -3.89
N GLU A 77 22.53 -9.84 -3.01
CA GLU A 77 22.40 -9.61 -1.56
C GLU A 77 23.66 -8.98 -0.97
N GLU A 78 24.84 -9.45 -1.40
CA GLU A 78 26.14 -8.88 -1.01
C GLU A 78 26.29 -7.43 -1.51
N ILE A 79 25.93 -7.16 -2.77
CA ILE A 79 25.98 -5.81 -3.35
C ILE A 79 25.00 -4.86 -2.65
N ASN A 80 23.79 -5.35 -2.34
CA ASN A 80 22.75 -4.52 -1.74
C ASN A 80 22.89 -4.38 -0.21
N ASN A 81 23.86 -5.07 0.40
CA ASN A 81 24.26 -4.95 1.81
C ASN A 81 23.08 -4.91 2.82
N GLY A 82 22.01 -5.68 2.54
CA GLY A 82 20.83 -5.74 3.39
C GLY A 82 19.97 -4.47 3.46
N GLU A 83 20.06 -3.53 2.49
CA GLU A 83 19.23 -2.32 2.48
C GLU A 83 17.73 -2.63 2.60
N TYR A 84 17.21 -2.47 3.81
CA TYR A 84 15.81 -2.68 4.14
C TYR A 84 14.96 -1.61 3.44
N ASN A 85 14.19 -2.04 2.44
CA ASN A 85 13.37 -1.15 1.61
C ASN A 85 12.02 -0.75 2.26
N GLY A 86 11.97 -0.75 3.59
CA GLY A 86 10.83 -0.26 4.36
C GLY A 86 10.57 1.22 4.14
N ALA A 87 9.40 1.68 4.56
CA ALA A 87 9.18 3.10 4.73
C ALA A 87 9.77 3.51 6.09
N ASP A 88 10.46 4.63 6.14
CA ASP A 88 10.97 5.13 7.43
C ASP A 88 9.80 5.63 8.28
N PRO A 89 9.76 5.32 9.58
CA PRO A 89 8.72 5.83 10.46
C PRO A 89 8.87 7.35 10.67
N LEU A 90 7.76 8.01 10.97
CA LEU A 90 7.78 9.34 11.61
C LEU A 90 8.03 9.15 13.11
N THR A 91 8.80 10.03 13.75
CA THR A 91 8.97 10.00 15.21
C THR A 91 7.72 10.55 15.92
N ASP A 92 7.60 10.33 17.23
CA ASP A 92 6.44 10.86 17.98
C ASP A 92 6.47 12.39 18.03
N GLU A 93 7.66 13.00 18.14
CA GLU A 93 7.84 14.45 18.09
C GLU A 93 7.43 15.02 16.73
N GLU A 94 7.75 14.32 15.64
CA GLU A 94 7.31 14.71 14.29
C GLU A 94 5.79 14.63 14.15
N MET A 95 5.17 13.58 14.70
CA MET A 95 3.71 13.43 14.68
C MET A 95 3.01 14.52 15.49
N VAL A 96 3.53 14.86 16.69
CA VAL A 96 3.03 15.99 17.50
C VAL A 96 3.16 17.29 16.70
N LYS A 97 4.33 17.56 16.14
CA LYS A 97 4.56 18.76 15.29
C LYS A 97 3.61 18.83 14.11
N ILE A 98 3.32 17.70 13.46
CA ILE A 98 2.34 17.64 12.36
C ILE A 98 0.94 17.99 12.87
N PHE A 99 0.47 17.36 13.95
CA PHE A 99 -0.90 17.55 14.45
C PHE A 99 -1.16 18.93 15.05
N GLU A 100 -0.12 19.59 15.57
CA GLU A 100 -0.19 20.95 16.12
C GLU A 100 -0.07 22.06 15.04
N HIS A 101 0.32 21.70 13.81
CA HIS A 101 0.53 22.68 12.75
C HIS A 101 -0.81 23.33 12.31
N PRO A 102 -0.87 24.66 12.11
CA PRO A 102 -2.11 25.36 11.74
C PRO A 102 -2.79 24.83 10.47
N ASP A 103 -2.01 24.45 9.44
CA ASP A 103 -2.54 23.89 8.18
C ASP A 103 -3.08 22.45 8.30
N ILE A 104 -2.92 21.84 9.48
CA ILE A 104 -3.47 20.55 9.87
C ILE A 104 -4.60 20.77 10.89
N SER A 105 -5.13 21.98 11.04
CA SER A 105 -6.24 22.26 11.96
C SER A 105 -7.54 21.58 11.52
N SER A 106 -8.32 21.07 12.47
CA SER A 106 -9.66 20.51 12.19
C SER A 106 -10.69 21.59 11.81
N ASN A 107 -10.33 22.88 11.87
CA ASN A 107 -11.21 24.01 11.56
C ASN A 107 -11.10 24.51 10.13
N SER A 108 -10.29 23.87 9.27
CA SER A 108 -10.29 24.13 7.83
C SER A 108 -10.62 22.85 7.05
N PRO A 109 -11.20 22.97 5.83
CA PRO A 109 -11.51 21.82 4.98
C PRO A 109 -10.28 20.95 4.69
N ASP A 110 -9.18 21.60 4.33
CA ASP A 110 -7.87 21.01 4.04
C ASP A 110 -7.24 20.36 5.27
N GLY A 111 -7.22 21.09 6.39
CA GLY A 111 -6.63 20.60 7.62
C GLY A 111 -7.38 19.39 8.18
N LEU A 112 -8.71 19.44 8.21
CA LEU A 112 -9.53 18.31 8.66
C LEU A 112 -9.35 17.07 7.76
N LEU A 113 -9.27 17.25 6.44
CA LEU A 113 -9.01 16.15 5.51
C LEU A 113 -7.66 15.48 5.78
N ARG A 114 -6.61 16.27 5.99
CA ARG A 114 -5.26 15.78 6.32
C ARG A 114 -5.22 15.08 7.69
N ARG A 115 -5.88 15.64 8.71
CA ARG A 115 -6.00 14.99 10.04
C ARG A 115 -6.66 13.63 9.94
N VAL A 116 -7.80 13.55 9.28
CA VAL A 116 -8.53 12.29 9.13
C VAL A 116 -7.73 11.28 8.31
N PHE A 117 -6.99 11.73 7.29
CA PHE A 117 -6.06 10.87 6.57
C PHE A 117 -4.97 10.28 7.49
N LEU A 118 -4.36 11.10 8.35
CA LEU A 118 -3.36 10.66 9.33
C LEU A 118 -3.96 9.66 10.32
N TRP A 119 -5.12 9.97 10.91
CA TRP A 119 -5.79 9.08 11.85
C TRP A 119 -6.15 7.73 11.25
N VAL A 120 -6.73 7.72 10.04
CA VAL A 120 -7.02 6.48 9.34
C VAL A 120 -5.73 5.70 9.07
N GLY A 121 -4.64 6.37 8.70
CA GLY A 121 -3.37 5.70 8.47
C GLY A 121 -2.75 5.07 9.71
N CYS A 122 -2.71 5.82 10.82
CA CYS A 122 -2.19 5.35 12.10
C CYS A 122 -3.05 4.22 12.68
N CYS A 123 -4.38 4.36 12.70
CA CYS A 123 -5.26 3.41 13.38
C CYS A 123 -5.61 2.15 12.56
N THR A 124 -5.46 2.18 11.23
CA THR A 124 -5.84 1.02 10.39
C THR A 124 -4.67 0.26 9.79
N ALA A 125 -3.44 0.78 9.93
CA ALA A 125 -2.23 0.23 9.35
C ALA A 125 -2.41 -0.20 7.87
N ARG A 126 -3.18 0.57 7.09
CA ARG A 126 -3.56 0.22 5.71
C ARG A 126 -2.41 0.40 4.72
N ARG A 127 -2.32 -0.49 3.72
CA ARG A 127 -1.29 -0.42 2.66
C ARG A 127 -1.55 0.82 1.79
N GLY A 128 -0.51 1.51 1.32
CA GLY A 128 -0.63 2.79 0.58
C GLY A 128 -1.59 2.78 -0.62
N GLY A 129 -1.88 1.59 -1.17
CA GLY A 129 -2.87 1.41 -2.22
C GLY A 129 -4.30 1.11 -1.75
N SER A 130 -4.65 1.03 -0.47
CA SER A 130 -6.03 0.72 -0.01
C SER A 130 -6.80 1.96 0.47
N TYR A 131 -6.18 3.14 0.50
CA TYR A 131 -6.88 4.38 0.90
C TYR A 131 -8.00 4.76 -0.07
N HIS A 132 -7.79 4.53 -1.37
CA HIS A 132 -8.81 4.80 -2.40
C HIS A 132 -10.02 3.87 -2.31
N SER A 133 -9.87 2.68 -1.72
CA SER A 133 -10.96 1.70 -1.57
C SER A 133 -11.67 1.78 -0.22
N ILE A 134 -11.33 2.76 0.63
CA ILE A 134 -12.05 3.00 1.88
C ILE A 134 -13.39 3.66 1.53
N MET A 135 -14.48 3.09 2.01
CA MET A 135 -15.83 3.66 1.91
C MET A 135 -16.25 4.27 3.24
N ALA A 136 -17.09 5.30 3.20
CA ALA A 136 -17.66 5.91 4.41
C ALA A 136 -18.50 4.91 5.21
N SER A 137 -19.19 4.01 4.52
CA SER A 137 -19.99 2.94 5.12
C SER A 137 -19.17 1.94 5.95
N HIS A 138 -17.84 1.86 5.75
CA HIS A 138 -16.96 1.00 6.54
C HIS A 138 -16.83 1.43 8.00
N PHE A 139 -17.06 2.71 8.32
CA PHE A 139 -16.92 3.24 9.68
C PHE A 139 -18.22 3.02 10.46
N LYS A 140 -18.24 2.03 11.34
CA LYS A 140 -19.37 1.72 12.23
C LYS A 140 -19.09 2.27 13.62
N LYS A 141 -19.82 3.31 14.01
CA LYS A 141 -19.71 3.90 15.36
C LYS A 141 -20.12 2.86 16.41
N ARG A 142 -19.38 2.82 17.52
CA ARG A 142 -19.63 1.98 18.69
C ARG A 142 -20.29 2.80 19.80
N ASP A 143 -20.93 2.12 20.75
CA ASP A 143 -21.60 2.76 21.89
C ASP A 143 -20.63 3.50 22.80
N ASP A 144 -19.39 3.02 22.92
CA ASP A 144 -18.32 3.68 23.68
C ASP A 144 -17.76 4.95 23.00
N GLY A 145 -18.26 5.28 21.80
CA GLY A 145 -17.82 6.44 21.02
C GLY A 145 -16.70 6.16 20.02
N GLY A 146 -16.13 4.94 20.04
CA GLY A 146 -15.12 4.46 19.10
C GLY A 146 -15.69 4.06 17.73
N TYR A 147 -14.84 3.52 16.85
CA TYR A 147 -15.25 2.99 15.55
C TYR A 147 -14.71 1.57 15.30
N ASN A 148 -15.55 0.74 14.68
CA ASN A 148 -15.13 -0.45 13.97
C ASN A 148 -15.06 -0.12 12.47
N ILE A 149 -13.91 -0.40 11.85
CA ILE A 149 -13.71 -0.24 10.41
C ILE A 149 -13.75 -1.61 9.76
N VAL A 150 -14.81 -1.84 9.00
CA VAL A 150 -15.13 -3.14 8.42
C VAL A 150 -15.06 -3.03 6.89
N PRO A 151 -13.91 -3.32 6.24
CA PRO A 151 -13.80 -3.38 4.79
C PRO A 151 -14.54 -4.58 4.20
N ILE A 152 -15.13 -4.38 3.02
CA ILE A 152 -15.72 -5.47 2.23
C ILE A 152 -14.63 -6.39 1.64
N HIS A 153 -13.45 -5.86 1.31
CA HIS A 153 -12.33 -6.62 0.76
C HIS A 153 -10.99 -6.18 1.38
N ASP A 154 -10.23 -7.13 1.93
CA ASP A 154 -8.82 -6.93 2.28
C ASP A 154 -7.93 -7.81 1.38
N LYS A 155 -6.66 -7.44 1.19
CA LYS A 155 -5.72 -8.15 0.30
C LYS A 155 -5.51 -9.63 0.65
N THR A 156 -5.82 -10.05 1.88
CA THR A 156 -5.78 -11.45 2.33
C THR A 156 -7.16 -12.12 2.34
N HIS A 157 -8.23 -11.36 2.16
CA HIS A 157 -9.62 -11.80 2.13
C HIS A 157 -10.25 -11.37 0.81
N GLN A 158 -9.63 -11.79 -0.30
CA GLN A 158 -10.17 -11.46 -1.63
C GLN A 158 -11.54 -12.10 -1.88
N GLY A 159 -11.91 -13.13 -1.10
CA GLY A 159 -13.16 -13.85 -1.27
C GLY A 159 -13.17 -14.65 -2.57
N GLY A 160 -13.61 -15.90 -2.50
CA GLY A 160 -13.72 -16.76 -3.67
C GLY A 160 -13.55 -18.22 -3.33
N TYR A 161 -14.07 -19.09 -4.20
CA TYR A 161 -14.11 -20.55 -4.05
C TYR A 161 -12.77 -21.19 -3.65
N TYR A 162 -11.64 -20.61 -4.08
CA TYR A 162 -10.28 -21.12 -3.84
C TYR A 162 -9.56 -20.51 -2.61
N TYR A 163 -10.17 -19.53 -1.94
CA TYR A 163 -9.63 -18.88 -0.74
C TYR A 163 -10.69 -18.88 0.35
N GLN A 164 -11.09 -20.07 0.79
CA GLN A 164 -11.91 -20.24 1.99
C GLN A 164 -11.03 -19.96 3.21
N THR A 165 -11.25 -18.84 3.89
CA THR A 165 -10.69 -18.62 5.21
C THR A 165 -11.50 -19.42 6.22
N ASN A 166 -10.83 -20.18 7.09
CA ASN A 166 -11.47 -20.91 8.20
C ASN A 166 -12.10 -19.98 9.26
N SER A 167 -11.98 -18.66 9.11
CA SER A 167 -12.70 -17.67 9.89
C SER A 167 -13.73 -16.93 9.02
N ASN A 168 -14.98 -16.93 9.48
CA ASN A 168 -16.05 -16.05 8.98
C ASN A 168 -15.89 -14.59 9.46
N GLN A 169 -14.77 -14.23 10.08
CA GLN A 169 -14.57 -12.92 10.66
C GLN A 169 -13.96 -11.99 9.61
N GLN A 170 -14.75 -11.03 9.15
CA GLN A 170 -14.22 -9.90 8.39
C GLN A 170 -13.16 -9.20 9.23
N PRO A 171 -12.01 -8.80 8.66
CA PRO A 171 -10.98 -8.07 9.41
C PRO A 171 -11.57 -6.76 9.92
N VAL A 172 -11.70 -6.62 11.24
CA VAL A 172 -12.18 -5.39 11.89
C VAL A 172 -10.96 -4.63 12.40
N HIS A 173 -10.77 -3.40 11.93
CA HIS A 173 -9.83 -2.48 12.57
C HIS A 173 -10.57 -1.63 13.61
N ILE A 174 -9.99 -1.48 14.79
CA ILE A 174 -10.61 -0.76 15.89
C ILE A 174 -9.94 0.61 16.04
N ILE A 175 -10.74 1.67 16.04
CA ILE A 175 -10.34 2.98 16.53
C ILE A 175 -10.92 3.14 17.94
N PRO A 176 -10.08 3.27 18.98
CA PRO A 176 -10.56 3.48 20.34
C PRO A 176 -11.27 4.83 20.46
N PRO A 177 -12.19 4.99 21.43
CA PRO A 177 -12.78 6.29 21.72
C PRO A 177 -11.69 7.29 22.13
N ASP A 178 -11.93 8.57 21.85
CA ASP A 178 -11.03 9.64 22.27
C ASP A 178 -11.01 9.74 23.80
N GLU A 179 -9.86 10.12 24.36
CA GLU A 179 -9.76 10.36 25.80
C GLU A 179 -10.69 11.52 26.21
N PRO A 180 -11.31 11.46 27.40
CA PRO A 180 -12.21 12.51 27.87
C PRO A 180 -11.56 13.90 27.82
N GLY A 181 -12.22 14.85 27.15
CA GLY A 181 -11.72 16.23 27.01
C GLY A 181 -10.73 16.44 25.87
N THR A 182 -10.41 15.40 25.09
CA THR A 182 -9.52 15.50 23.92
C THR A 182 -10.30 15.41 22.60
N TYR A 183 -9.75 16.01 21.54
CA TYR A 183 -10.28 15.90 20.18
C TYR A 183 -9.31 15.05 19.33
N GLY A 184 -9.49 13.74 19.43
CA GLY A 184 -8.68 12.73 18.75
C GLY A 184 -9.30 12.23 17.44
N ALA A 185 -8.95 11.00 17.08
CA ALA A 185 -9.37 10.36 15.84
C ALA A 185 -10.90 10.29 15.69
N CYS A 186 -11.62 9.92 16.75
CA CYS A 186 -13.07 9.71 16.67
C CYS A 186 -13.82 11.03 16.44
N HIS A 187 -13.37 12.11 17.10
CA HIS A 187 -13.89 13.45 16.93
C HIS A 187 -13.71 13.94 15.49
N ASP A 188 -12.48 13.86 14.96
CA ASP A 188 -12.19 14.36 13.62
C ASP A 188 -12.89 13.55 12.52
N ILE A 189 -12.91 12.22 12.65
CA ILE A 189 -13.64 11.34 11.72
C ILE A 189 -15.13 11.65 11.76
N ARG A 190 -15.71 11.85 12.94
CA ARG A 190 -17.14 12.20 13.09
C ARG A 190 -17.45 13.55 12.47
N LYS A 191 -16.61 14.57 12.74
CA LYS A 191 -16.75 15.90 12.15
C LYS A 191 -16.68 15.82 10.62
N TYR A 192 -15.69 15.11 10.09
CA TYR A 192 -15.54 14.89 8.66
C TYR A 192 -16.75 14.20 8.04
N LEU A 193 -17.22 13.08 8.63
CA LEU A 193 -18.39 12.36 8.14
C LEU A 193 -19.66 13.24 8.16
N SER A 194 -19.84 14.10 9.15
CA SER A 194 -20.98 15.03 9.22
C SER A 194 -20.95 16.15 8.17
N LEU A 195 -19.77 16.47 7.65
CA LEU A 195 -19.57 17.48 6.61
C LEU A 195 -19.63 16.89 5.19
N ARG A 196 -19.81 15.56 5.06
CA ARG A 196 -19.97 14.92 3.75
C ARG A 196 -21.37 15.23 3.19
N PRO A 197 -21.47 15.64 1.90
CA PRO A 197 -22.76 15.80 1.25
C PRO A 197 -23.54 14.47 1.20
N ASN A 198 -24.86 14.53 1.33
CA ASN A 198 -25.75 13.36 1.32
C ASN A 198 -25.68 12.54 0.02
N ASN A 199 -25.37 13.18 -1.11
CA ASN A 199 -25.25 12.59 -2.44
C ASN A 199 -23.80 12.36 -2.88
N ALA A 200 -22.85 12.34 -1.94
CA ALA A 200 -21.45 12.06 -2.24
C ALA A 200 -21.23 10.59 -2.60
N GLU A 201 -20.21 10.34 -3.42
CA GLU A 201 -19.72 9.00 -3.72
C GLU A 201 -19.33 8.25 -2.44
N GLU A 202 -19.44 6.92 -2.48
CA GLU A 202 -19.27 6.06 -1.30
C GLU A 202 -17.86 6.12 -0.69
N ASN A 203 -16.85 6.48 -1.49
CA ASN A 203 -15.47 6.60 -1.05
C ASN A 203 -15.34 7.57 0.13
N PHE A 204 -14.52 7.19 1.09
CA PHE A 204 -14.36 7.92 2.35
C PHE A 204 -13.64 9.26 2.16
N PHE A 205 -12.64 9.37 1.29
CA PHE A 205 -11.97 10.65 1.05
C PHE A 205 -12.59 11.36 -0.14
N LEU A 206 -13.20 12.51 0.11
CA LEU A 206 -13.79 13.41 -0.89
C LEU A 206 -12.85 14.58 -1.22
N ARG A 207 -13.03 15.16 -2.41
CA ARG A 207 -12.34 16.41 -2.77
C ARG A 207 -12.91 17.56 -1.95
N ILE A 208 -12.06 18.54 -1.68
CA ILE A 208 -12.46 19.81 -1.10
C ILE A 208 -13.21 20.60 -2.15
N ASN A 209 -14.34 21.17 -1.76
CA ASN A 209 -15.07 22.10 -2.58
C ASN A 209 -14.45 23.49 -2.42
N LYS A 210 -13.95 24.06 -3.51
CA LYS A 210 -13.29 25.38 -3.49
C LYS A 210 -14.25 26.53 -3.74
N ASP A 211 -15.46 26.23 -4.18
CA ASP A 211 -16.37 27.22 -4.73
C ASP A 211 -17.46 27.65 -3.73
N ILE A 212 -17.65 26.90 -2.63
CA ILE A 212 -18.71 27.13 -1.64
C ILE A 212 -18.14 26.98 -0.22
N GLU A 213 -17.97 28.09 0.49
CA GLU A 213 -17.40 28.10 1.85
C GLU A 213 -18.22 27.31 2.87
N GLU A 214 -19.54 27.23 2.68
CA GLU A 214 -20.45 26.51 3.58
C GLU A 214 -20.43 24.98 3.38
N ASN A 215 -19.95 24.50 2.22
CA ASN A 215 -19.91 23.08 1.88
C ASN A 215 -18.46 22.64 1.67
N TRP A 216 -17.79 22.17 2.72
CA TRP A 216 -16.35 21.90 2.69
C TRP A 216 -15.92 20.83 1.68
N TYR A 217 -16.77 19.84 1.41
CA TYR A 217 -16.43 18.69 0.56
C TYR A 217 -17.39 18.57 -0.63
N SER A 218 -16.83 18.23 -1.79
CA SER A 218 -17.60 17.93 -3.00
C SER A 218 -18.21 16.53 -2.92
N THR A 219 -19.11 16.21 -3.85
CA THR A 219 -19.67 14.86 -3.99
C THR A 219 -18.70 13.84 -4.58
N PHE A 220 -17.56 14.27 -5.12
CA PHE A 220 -16.59 13.40 -5.80
C PHE A 220 -15.45 12.97 -4.88
N HIS A 221 -15.01 11.73 -5.04
CA HIS A 221 -13.87 11.16 -4.34
C HIS A 221 -12.56 11.85 -4.71
N LEU A 222 -11.65 11.87 -3.75
CA LEU A 222 -10.30 12.38 -3.92
C LEU A 222 -9.49 11.48 -4.84
N GLY A 223 -8.81 12.07 -5.82
CA GLY A 223 -8.03 11.33 -6.81
C GLY A 223 -6.95 10.46 -6.17
N ARG A 224 -6.74 9.28 -6.77
CA ARG A 224 -5.78 8.28 -6.28
C ARG A 224 -4.37 8.84 -6.09
N ASP A 225 -3.89 9.65 -7.04
CA ASP A 225 -2.55 10.24 -6.99
C ASP A 225 -2.41 11.24 -5.84
N LYS A 226 -3.47 12.02 -5.58
CA LYS A 226 -3.51 12.95 -4.45
C LYS A 226 -3.47 12.20 -3.12
N LEU A 227 -4.19 11.08 -2.99
CA LEU A 227 -4.10 10.21 -1.82
C LEU A 227 -2.71 9.59 -1.65
N PHE A 228 -2.08 9.13 -2.74
CA PHE A 228 -0.73 8.56 -2.68
C PHE A 228 0.33 9.58 -2.25
N GLY A 229 0.19 10.85 -2.65
CA GLY A 229 1.11 11.92 -2.30
C GLY A 229 0.82 12.62 -0.96
N MET A 230 -0.28 12.27 -0.28
CA MET A 230 -0.79 13.07 0.84
C MET A 230 0.16 13.16 2.03
N LEU A 231 0.81 12.07 2.44
CA LEU A 231 1.76 12.15 3.56
C LEU A 231 2.95 13.05 3.22
N LYS A 232 3.47 12.94 1.99
CA LYS A 232 4.58 13.78 1.54
C LYS A 232 4.19 15.26 1.51
N GLU A 233 2.98 15.58 1.06
CA GLU A 233 2.45 16.95 1.13
C GLU A 233 2.33 17.45 2.56
N ILE A 234 1.83 16.63 3.48
CA ILE A 234 1.75 16.97 4.91
C ILE A 234 3.15 17.27 5.47
N CYS A 235 4.14 16.40 5.21
CA CYS A 235 5.51 16.63 5.66
C CYS A 235 6.11 17.92 5.11
N ASN A 236 5.84 18.24 3.84
CA ASN A 236 6.31 19.50 3.23
C ASN A 236 5.68 20.72 3.90
N ILE A 237 4.36 20.71 4.13
CA ILE A 237 3.62 21.83 4.74
C ILE A 237 4.07 22.04 6.19
N THR A 238 4.31 20.97 6.92
CA THR A 238 4.67 20.99 8.35
C THR A 238 6.17 21.15 8.59
N GLY A 239 6.98 21.24 7.52
CA GLY A 239 8.43 21.39 7.60
C GLY A 239 9.12 20.20 8.28
N ILE A 240 8.67 18.98 7.99
CA ILE A 240 9.32 17.74 8.42
C ILE A 240 10.41 17.39 7.41
N ASP A 241 11.64 17.23 7.89
CA ASP A 241 12.76 16.87 7.04
C ASP A 241 12.67 15.40 6.60
N CYS A 242 12.40 15.22 5.31
CA CYS A 242 12.36 13.91 4.67
C CYS A 242 13.65 13.60 3.89
N THR A 243 14.69 14.43 4.02
CA THR A 243 15.97 14.22 3.33
C THR A 243 16.58 12.88 3.76
N ASN A 244 16.99 12.07 2.78
CA ASN A 244 17.51 10.72 2.99
C ASN A 244 16.54 9.75 3.69
N ARG A 245 15.26 10.09 3.82
CA ARG A 245 14.23 9.23 4.41
C ARG A 245 13.16 8.88 3.37
N LYS A 246 12.77 7.62 3.34
CA LYS A 246 11.67 7.12 2.52
C LYS A 246 10.34 7.29 3.26
N ILE A 247 9.88 8.54 3.32
CA ILE A 247 8.56 8.88 3.87
C ILE A 247 7.48 8.70 2.81
N VAL A 248 6.60 7.74 3.03
CA VAL A 248 5.45 7.41 2.18
C VAL A 248 4.26 7.05 3.06
N ASN A 249 3.04 6.95 2.55
CA ASN A 249 1.85 6.60 3.37
C ASN A 249 2.01 5.33 4.24
N HIS A 250 2.95 4.44 3.90
CA HIS A 250 3.29 3.27 4.72
C HIS A 250 4.03 3.61 6.03
N SER A 251 4.68 4.77 6.12
CA SER A 251 5.35 5.29 7.31
C SER A 251 4.40 5.44 8.50
N LEU A 252 3.10 5.66 8.26
CA LEU A 252 2.08 5.77 9.31
C LEU A 252 1.78 4.42 10.00
N ARG A 253 2.20 3.28 9.44
CA ARG A 253 1.92 1.94 9.98
C ARG A 253 2.80 1.57 11.18
N HIS A 254 3.94 2.23 11.37
CA HIS A 254 4.87 1.91 12.46
C HIS A 254 4.43 2.45 13.82
N LYS A 255 3.19 2.95 13.92
CA LYS A 255 2.63 3.64 15.09
C LYS A 255 1.32 3.01 15.60
N SER A 256 0.93 1.84 15.09
CA SER A 256 -0.25 1.08 15.55
C SER A 256 0.10 0.11 16.66
#